data_AF-A0A0N4XAV2-F1
#
_entry.id   AF-A0A0N4XAV2-F1
#
_cell.length_a   1.000
_cell.length_b   1.000
_cell.length_c   1.000
_cell.angle_alpha   90.00
_cell.angle_beta   90.00
_cell.angle_gamma   90.00
#
_symmetry.space_group_name_H-M   'P 1'
#
loop_
_entity.id
_entity.type
_entity.pdbx_description
1 polymer ?
#
loop_
_entity_poly.entity_id
_entity_poly.type
_entity_poly.pdbx_seq_one_letter_code
_entity_poly.pdbx_strand_id
1 'polypeptide(L)'
;MSRISSMAYKRLKPSISDDSKPRSQSNSRLFDRIYRRGNSCLQAFEHTTSYDESISGYMRRQFTSNGDRSIPLRYGTNPHQKSDAELFSVEEEMPIKVLNGAPGYINILDALNGWQLVKELSEATGLPAAASFKHVSPAGAAIGLPLNESEAQSCMVADLPLDTRKPSLAAAYARARGELKSLRKSAKTNFID
;
A
#
# COMPACT_ATOMS: atom_id res chain seq x y z
N MET A 1 24.76 -15.36 18.73
CA MET A 1 24.72 -15.19 20.20
C MET A 1 23.69 -14.15 20.66
N SER A 2 23.53 -13.01 19.97
CA SER A 2 22.58 -11.92 20.34
C SER A 2 21.13 -12.38 20.63
N ARG A 3 20.50 -13.13 19.72
CA ARG A 3 19.11 -13.64 19.87
C ARG A 3 18.91 -14.60 21.06
N ILE A 4 19.91 -15.43 21.36
CA ILE A 4 19.84 -16.41 22.46
C ILE A 4 19.92 -15.68 23.81
N SER A 5 20.82 -14.69 23.93
CA SER A 5 20.93 -13.84 25.12
C SER A 5 19.68 -13.00 25.38
N SER A 6 19.02 -12.50 24.33
CA SER A 6 17.80 -11.70 24.46
C SER A 6 16.57 -12.55 24.81
N MET A 7 16.42 -13.76 24.25
CA MET A 7 15.33 -14.68 24.63
C MET A 7 15.42 -15.17 26.08
N ALA A 8 16.63 -15.29 26.64
CA ALA A 8 16.84 -15.66 28.05
C ALA A 8 16.27 -14.65 29.06
N TYR A 9 15.93 -13.42 28.63
CA TYR A 9 15.30 -12.38 29.47
C TYR A 9 13.96 -12.82 30.08
N LYS A 10 13.18 -13.66 29.37
CA LYS A 10 11.83 -14.07 29.80
C LYS A 10 11.81 -14.87 31.10
N ARG A 11 12.95 -15.46 31.51
CA ARG A 11 13.08 -16.18 32.79
C ARG A 11 13.18 -15.29 34.04
N LEU A 12 13.29 -13.97 33.89
CA LEU A 12 13.51 -13.02 34.99
C LEU A 12 12.35 -12.03 35.21
N LYS A 13 11.09 -12.41 34.97
CA LYS A 13 9.95 -11.57 35.37
C LYS A 13 9.80 -11.58 36.91
N PRO A 14 9.78 -10.43 37.60
CA PRO A 14 9.34 -10.39 38.99
C PRO A 14 7.82 -10.55 39.05
N SER A 15 7.33 -11.31 40.02
CA SER A 15 5.92 -11.37 40.38
C SER A 15 5.43 -9.96 40.74
N ILE A 16 4.29 -9.54 40.19
CA ILE A 16 3.57 -8.34 40.63
C ILE A 16 3.23 -8.53 42.11
N SER A 17 3.87 -7.76 42.99
CA SER A 17 3.55 -7.71 44.42
C SER A 17 3.07 -6.31 44.78
N ASP A 18 1.77 -6.23 45.09
CA ASP A 18 1.04 -5.31 45.95
C ASP A 18 1.58 -3.86 46.16
N ASP A 19 0.84 -2.87 45.65
CA ASP A 19 1.19 -1.45 45.49
C ASP A 19 1.14 -0.61 46.79
N SER A 20 1.15 -1.23 47.98
CA SER A 20 0.89 -0.55 49.26
C SER A 20 2.13 -0.22 50.11
N LYS A 21 3.37 -0.45 49.62
CA LYS A 21 4.60 -0.19 50.41
C LYS A 21 5.47 0.95 49.85
N PRO A 22 6.07 1.80 50.71
CA PRO A 22 6.90 2.92 50.28
C PRO A 22 8.14 2.44 49.50
N ARG A 23 8.38 3.02 48.32
CA ARG A 23 9.48 2.64 47.40
C ARG A 23 10.84 2.93 48.04
N SER A 24 11.61 1.87 48.36
CA SER A 24 13.01 1.99 48.78
C SER A 24 13.95 2.27 47.58
N GLN A 25 15.11 2.87 47.83
CA GLN A 25 16.18 3.09 46.83
C GLN A 25 16.69 1.78 46.16
N SER A 26 16.47 0.63 46.78
CA SER A 26 16.80 -0.69 46.21
C SER A 26 15.84 -1.10 45.09
N ASN A 27 14.55 -0.72 45.18
CA ASN A 27 13.58 -0.99 44.12
C ASN A 27 13.83 -0.12 42.89
N SER A 28 14.30 1.13 43.04
CA SER A 28 14.65 1.97 41.88
C SER A 28 15.86 1.44 41.09
N ARG A 29 16.87 0.88 41.76
CA ARG A 29 18.03 0.24 41.10
C ARG A 29 17.69 -1.05 40.36
N LEU A 30 16.76 -1.85 40.90
CA LEU A 30 16.23 -3.02 40.22
C LEU A 30 15.39 -2.62 39.01
N PHE A 31 14.52 -1.62 39.15
CA PHE A 31 13.73 -1.06 38.06
C PHE A 31 14.63 -0.54 36.94
N ASP A 32 15.64 0.27 37.26
CA ASP A 32 16.64 0.78 36.31
C ASP A 32 17.41 -0.33 35.61
N ARG A 33 17.78 -1.40 36.33
CA ARG A 33 18.51 -2.54 35.76
C ARG A 33 17.62 -3.37 34.83
N ILE A 34 16.36 -3.56 35.20
CA ILE A 34 15.35 -4.26 34.37
C ILE A 34 15.04 -3.42 33.13
N TYR A 35 14.86 -2.10 33.28
CA TYR A 35 14.55 -1.19 32.17
C TYR A 35 15.74 -1.04 31.21
N ARG A 36 16.97 -0.86 31.73
CA ARG A 36 18.19 -0.83 30.90
C ARG A 36 18.44 -2.17 30.20
N ARG A 37 18.22 -3.30 30.88
CA ARG A 37 18.37 -4.63 30.26
C ARG A 37 17.26 -4.94 29.26
N GLY A 38 16.03 -4.52 29.53
CA GLY A 38 14.91 -4.60 28.60
C GLY A 38 15.18 -3.82 27.32
N ASN A 39 15.70 -2.59 27.43
CA ASN A 39 16.11 -1.78 26.28
C ASN A 39 17.27 -2.43 25.52
N SER A 40 18.27 -3.01 26.20
CA SER A 40 19.35 -3.73 25.52
C SER A 40 18.88 -4.99 24.78
N CYS A 41 17.85 -5.66 25.31
CA CYS A 41 17.24 -6.83 24.69
C CYS A 41 16.45 -6.46 23.42
N LEU A 42 15.68 -5.37 23.49
CA LEU A 42 14.96 -4.82 22.35
C LEU A 42 15.94 -4.42 21.23
N GLN A 43 16.98 -3.64 21.56
CA GLN A 43 18.01 -3.21 20.61
C GLN A 43 18.72 -4.40 19.96
N ALA A 44 18.99 -5.46 20.73
CA ALA A 44 19.60 -6.68 20.22
C ALA A 44 18.72 -7.37 19.15
N PHE A 45 17.40 -7.42 19.34
CA PHE A 45 16.49 -7.95 18.34
C PHE A 45 16.37 -7.03 17.13
N GLU A 46 16.18 -5.72 17.32
CA GLU A 46 16.12 -4.72 16.25
C GLU A 46 17.37 -4.79 15.35
N HIS A 47 18.56 -4.88 15.95
CA HIS A 47 19.81 -5.02 15.21
C HIS A 47 19.85 -6.30 14.37
N THR A 48 19.46 -7.45 14.94
CA THR A 48 19.44 -8.70 14.17
C THR A 48 18.36 -8.71 13.08
N THR A 49 17.24 -8.03 13.28
CA THR A 49 16.20 -7.87 12.26
C THR A 49 16.71 -7.00 11.11
N SER A 50 17.31 -5.84 11.41
CA SER A 50 17.89 -4.95 10.39
C SER A 50 19.01 -5.64 9.58
N TYR A 51 19.84 -6.46 10.26
CA TYR A 51 20.88 -7.24 9.61
C TYR A 51 20.30 -8.28 8.63
N ASP A 52 19.35 -9.10 9.09
CA ASP A 52 18.71 -10.12 8.25
C ASP A 52 17.90 -9.49 7.11
N GLU A 53 17.27 -8.33 7.33
CA GLU A 53 16.55 -7.57 6.29
C GLU A 53 17.50 -7.07 5.20
N SER A 54 18.68 -6.56 5.59
CA SER A 54 19.71 -6.10 4.64
C SER A 54 20.23 -7.24 3.77
N ILE A 55 20.51 -8.41 4.37
CA ILE A 55 20.89 -9.63 3.63
C ILE A 55 19.78 -10.06 2.69
N SER A 56 18.55 -10.11 3.19
CA SER A 56 17.38 -10.53 2.41
C SER A 56 17.14 -9.62 1.21
N GLY A 57 17.26 -8.30 1.40
CA GLY A 57 17.17 -7.31 0.32
C GLY A 57 18.27 -7.49 -0.72
N TYR A 58 19.53 -7.69 -0.29
CA TYR A 58 20.63 -7.98 -1.21
C TYR A 58 20.37 -9.26 -2.03
N MET A 59 20.04 -10.37 -1.36
CA MET A 59 19.79 -11.66 -2.02
C MET A 59 18.64 -11.56 -3.02
N ARG A 60 17.56 -10.87 -2.66
CA ARG A 60 16.41 -10.65 -3.54
C ARG A 60 16.81 -9.93 -4.83
N ARG A 61 17.57 -8.84 -4.72
CA ARG A 61 18.03 -8.09 -5.90
C ARG A 61 18.98 -8.90 -6.79
N GLN A 62 19.81 -9.76 -6.21
CA GLN A 62 20.73 -10.61 -6.98
C GLN A 62 20.02 -11.80 -7.66
N PHE A 63 19.06 -12.44 -6.97
CA PHE A 63 18.54 -13.74 -7.38
C PHE A 63 17.09 -13.72 -7.91
N THR A 64 16.33 -12.64 -7.70
CA THR A 64 14.90 -12.55 -8.12
C THR A 64 14.63 -11.41 -9.10
N SER A 65 15.61 -11.07 -9.94
CA SER A 65 15.54 -9.98 -10.93
C SER A 65 14.55 -10.23 -12.07
N ASN A 66 14.00 -11.45 -12.19
CA ASN A 66 13.05 -11.83 -13.24
C ASN A 66 11.61 -11.36 -12.99
N GLY A 67 11.33 -10.69 -11.86
CA GLY A 67 9.98 -10.22 -11.53
C GLY A 67 9.20 -11.14 -10.57
N ASP A 68 9.70 -12.36 -10.31
CA ASP A 68 8.97 -13.40 -9.57
C ASP A 68 8.73 -13.03 -8.10
N ARG A 69 9.64 -12.25 -7.50
CA ARG A 69 9.56 -11.83 -6.08
C ARG A 69 10.02 -10.40 -5.81
N SER A 70 10.58 -9.74 -6.81
CA SER A 70 10.92 -8.31 -6.79
C SER A 70 10.71 -7.70 -8.17
N ILE A 71 10.15 -6.50 -8.20
CA ILE A 71 9.98 -5.67 -9.39
C ILE A 71 10.74 -4.36 -9.15
N PRO A 72 11.74 -4.02 -9.97
CA PRO A 72 12.41 -2.72 -9.87
C PRO A 72 11.46 -1.59 -10.30
N LEU A 73 11.48 -0.49 -9.56
CA LEU A 73 10.69 0.70 -9.86
C LEU A 73 11.59 1.80 -10.44
N ARG A 74 11.02 2.67 -11.28
CA ARG A 74 11.79 3.76 -11.91
C ARG A 74 12.39 4.75 -10.91
N TYR A 75 11.64 5.03 -9.84
CA TYR A 75 11.98 5.92 -8.73
C TYR A 75 10.94 5.74 -7.61
N GLY A 76 11.28 6.23 -6.42
CA GLY A 76 10.38 6.32 -5.26
C GLY A 76 9.26 7.35 -5.46
N THR A 77 8.90 8.08 -4.42
CA THR A 77 7.85 9.11 -4.53
C THR A 77 8.23 10.23 -5.50
N ASN A 78 9.52 10.59 -5.54
CA ASN A 78 10.04 11.67 -6.37
C ASN A 78 11.21 11.19 -7.26
N PRO A 79 11.45 11.82 -8.44
CA PRO A 79 12.48 11.38 -9.40
C PRO A 79 13.92 11.34 -8.88
N HIS A 80 14.24 12.08 -7.82
CA HIS A 80 15.57 12.07 -7.21
C HIS A 80 15.78 10.86 -6.29
N GLN A 81 14.71 10.22 -5.83
CA GLN A 81 14.73 9.03 -4.96
C GLN A 81 14.88 7.77 -5.82
N LYS A 82 16.01 7.63 -6.53
CA LYS A 82 16.24 6.52 -7.46
C LYS A 82 16.87 5.29 -6.81
N SER A 83 17.65 5.48 -5.76
CA SER A 83 18.32 4.40 -5.06
C SER A 83 17.29 3.49 -4.39
N ASP A 84 17.31 2.21 -4.77
CA ASP A 84 16.61 1.08 -4.13
C ASP A 84 15.07 1.11 -4.14
N ALA A 85 14.45 1.81 -5.10
CA ALA A 85 13.00 1.73 -5.29
C ALA A 85 12.62 0.37 -5.89
N GLU A 86 12.05 -0.53 -5.08
CA GLU A 86 11.55 -1.84 -5.51
C GLU A 86 10.20 -2.18 -4.86
N LEU A 87 9.43 -3.03 -5.53
CA LEU A 87 8.27 -3.70 -4.95
C LEU A 87 8.66 -5.17 -4.76
N PHE A 88 8.46 -5.72 -3.56
CA PHE A 88 8.77 -7.11 -3.28
C PHE A 88 7.67 -7.83 -2.50
N SER A 89 7.62 -9.17 -2.64
CA SER A 89 6.74 -10.05 -1.86
C SER A 89 7.54 -10.88 -0.85
N VAL A 90 7.06 -10.97 0.40
CA VAL A 90 7.67 -11.79 1.45
C VAL A 90 6.98 -13.14 1.46
N GLU A 91 7.78 -14.22 1.49
CA GLU A 91 7.33 -15.63 1.50
C GLU A 91 6.60 -16.12 0.24
N GLU A 92 5.77 -15.30 -0.39
CA GLU A 92 4.98 -15.65 -1.58
C GLU A 92 5.60 -15.18 -2.91
N GLU A 93 5.02 -15.66 -4.02
CA GLU A 93 5.26 -15.14 -5.36
C GLU A 93 4.63 -13.76 -5.54
N MET A 94 5.15 -12.98 -6.47
CA MET A 94 4.63 -11.65 -6.78
C MET A 94 3.25 -11.75 -7.46
N PRO A 95 2.18 -11.17 -6.88
CA PRO A 95 0.84 -11.25 -7.46
C PRO A 95 0.63 -10.32 -8.67
N ILE A 96 1.63 -9.51 -9.01
CA ILE A 96 1.59 -8.53 -10.09
C ILE A 96 2.68 -8.86 -11.11
N LYS A 97 2.32 -8.83 -12.39
CA LYS A 97 3.27 -8.97 -13.49
C LYS A 97 3.27 -7.73 -14.36
N VAL A 98 4.45 -7.16 -14.62
CA VAL A 98 4.60 -6.06 -15.57
C VAL A 98 4.58 -6.62 -16.98
N LEU A 99 3.52 -6.32 -17.74
CA LEU A 99 3.39 -6.75 -19.13
C LEU A 99 4.01 -5.75 -20.12
N ASN A 100 4.04 -4.47 -19.76
CA ASN A 100 4.59 -3.41 -20.60
C ASN A 100 5.09 -2.23 -19.75
N GLY A 101 6.18 -1.60 -20.18
CA GLY A 101 6.79 -0.44 -19.53
C GLY A 101 7.46 -0.75 -18.18
N ALA A 102 7.68 0.29 -17.39
CA ALA A 102 8.26 0.20 -16.04
C ALA A 102 7.46 1.08 -15.07
N PRO A 103 6.84 0.53 -14.01
CA PRO A 103 6.05 1.32 -13.08
C PRO A 103 6.93 2.20 -12.17
N GLY A 104 6.40 3.35 -11.74
CA GLY A 104 6.94 4.13 -10.62
C GLY A 104 6.22 3.79 -9.31
N TYR A 105 6.77 4.23 -8.18
CA TYR A 105 6.20 3.98 -6.85
C TYR A 105 4.71 4.39 -6.73
N ILE A 106 4.38 5.60 -7.16
CA ILE A 106 2.99 6.10 -7.11
C ILE A 106 2.07 5.27 -8.02
N ASN A 107 2.57 4.74 -9.15
CA ASN A 107 1.75 3.90 -10.02
C ASN A 107 1.37 2.58 -9.35
N ILE A 108 2.27 1.99 -8.56
CA ILE A 108 1.97 0.80 -7.77
C ILE A 108 0.90 1.11 -6.72
N LEU A 109 1.03 2.23 -6.00
CA LEU A 109 0.04 2.63 -5.01
C LEU A 109 -1.35 2.89 -5.63
N ASP A 110 -1.42 3.58 -6.77
CA ASP A 110 -2.66 3.79 -7.50
C ASP A 110 -3.27 2.45 -7.98
N ALA A 111 -2.44 1.54 -8.49
CA ALA A 111 -2.90 0.24 -8.99
C ALA A 111 -3.43 -0.67 -7.87
N LEU A 112 -2.72 -0.77 -6.74
CA LEU A 112 -3.14 -1.61 -5.61
C LEU A 112 -4.45 -1.13 -4.99
N ASN A 113 -4.62 0.18 -4.82
CA ASN A 113 -5.87 0.75 -4.30
C ASN A 113 -7.00 0.63 -5.33
N GLY A 114 -6.73 0.91 -6.61
CA GLY A 114 -7.71 0.79 -7.67
C GLY A 114 -8.22 -0.63 -7.87
N TRP A 115 -7.32 -1.62 -7.78
CA TRP A 115 -7.68 -3.03 -7.88
C TRP A 115 -8.64 -3.46 -6.76
N GLN A 116 -8.33 -3.13 -5.51
CA GLN A 116 -9.19 -3.46 -4.37
C GLN A 116 -10.58 -2.84 -4.52
N LEU A 117 -10.66 -1.55 -4.87
CA LEU A 117 -11.92 -0.86 -5.06
C LEU A 117 -12.79 -1.50 -6.16
N VAL A 118 -12.20 -1.81 -7.32
CA VAL A 118 -12.92 -2.42 -8.44
C VAL A 118 -13.33 -3.85 -8.11
N LYS A 119 -12.49 -4.61 -7.41
CA LYS A 119 -12.78 -5.97 -6.97
C LYS A 119 -14.00 -5.98 -6.04
N GLU A 120 -14.00 -5.16 -5.01
CA GLU A 120 -15.12 -5.05 -4.06
C GLU A 120 -16.41 -4.57 -4.75
N LEU A 121 -16.33 -3.58 -5.64
CA LEU A 121 -17.49 -3.12 -6.42
C LEU A 121 -18.06 -4.22 -7.32
N SER A 122 -17.19 -4.98 -7.98
CA SER A 122 -17.61 -6.07 -8.86
C SER A 122 -18.23 -7.22 -8.07
N GLU A 123 -17.69 -7.56 -6.90
CA GLU A 123 -18.23 -8.60 -6.02
C GLU A 123 -19.58 -8.19 -5.42
N ALA A 124 -19.72 -6.92 -5.00
CA ALA A 124 -20.94 -6.42 -4.39
C ALA A 124 -22.10 -6.24 -5.38
N THR A 125 -21.82 -5.91 -6.64
CA THR A 125 -22.85 -5.58 -7.64
C THR A 125 -23.09 -6.66 -8.68
N GLY A 126 -22.15 -7.59 -8.87
CA GLY A 126 -22.19 -8.58 -9.95
C GLY A 126 -22.05 -7.95 -11.35
N LEU A 127 -21.64 -6.68 -11.44
CA LEU A 127 -21.51 -5.93 -12.69
C LEU A 127 -20.03 -5.59 -12.96
N PRO A 128 -19.64 -5.41 -14.23
CA PRO A 128 -18.31 -4.89 -14.56
C PRO A 128 -18.08 -3.53 -13.89
N ALA A 129 -16.95 -3.36 -13.22
CA ALA A 129 -16.60 -2.11 -12.53
C ALA A 129 -15.26 -1.56 -13.03
N ALA A 130 -15.07 -0.25 -12.90
CA ALA A 130 -13.83 0.43 -13.23
C ALA A 130 -13.60 1.62 -12.30
N ALA A 131 -12.33 1.95 -12.08
CA ALA A 131 -11.93 3.13 -11.31
C ALA A 131 -10.81 3.89 -12.02
N SER A 132 -10.79 5.20 -11.81
CA SER A 132 -9.78 6.12 -12.31
C SER A 132 -9.10 6.77 -11.10
N PHE A 133 -7.82 6.49 -10.90
CA PHE A 133 -7.05 7.00 -9.75
C PHE A 133 -6.15 8.17 -10.15
N LYS A 134 -5.93 9.06 -9.19
CA LYS A 134 -4.92 10.11 -9.28
C LYS A 134 -4.44 10.48 -7.88
N HIS A 135 -3.12 10.51 -7.69
CA HIS A 135 -2.51 10.84 -6.40
C HIS A 135 -3.02 9.96 -5.24
N VAL A 136 -3.14 8.65 -5.48
CA VAL A 136 -3.54 7.66 -4.47
C VAL A 136 -4.97 7.88 -3.97
N SER A 137 -5.81 8.51 -4.78
CA SER A 137 -7.23 8.73 -4.49
C SER A 137 -8.08 8.46 -5.73
N PRO A 138 -9.29 7.90 -5.56
CA PRO A 138 -10.21 7.69 -6.67
C PRO A 138 -10.69 9.05 -7.16
N ALA A 139 -10.36 9.38 -8.41
CA ALA A 139 -10.92 10.52 -9.11
C ALA A 139 -12.33 10.24 -9.67
N GLY A 140 -12.66 8.95 -9.82
CA GLY A 140 -14.00 8.45 -10.14
C GLY A 140 -14.01 6.92 -10.15
N ALA A 141 -15.15 6.33 -9.87
CA ALA A 141 -15.35 4.88 -9.87
C ALA A 141 -16.80 4.56 -10.21
N ALA A 142 -17.02 3.58 -11.08
CA ALA A 142 -18.36 3.31 -11.59
C ALA A 142 -18.55 1.84 -11.98
N ILE A 143 -19.82 1.44 -11.99
CA ILE A 143 -20.29 0.18 -12.58
C ILE A 143 -20.73 0.38 -14.02
N GLY A 144 -20.73 -0.71 -14.77
CA GLY A 144 -20.85 -0.74 -16.22
C GLY A 144 -22.25 -0.62 -16.78
N LEU A 145 -23.20 0.07 -16.14
CA LEU A 145 -24.55 0.22 -16.70
C LEU A 145 -24.49 0.86 -18.10
N PRO A 146 -25.42 0.53 -19.02
CA PRO A 146 -25.44 1.17 -20.33
C PRO A 146 -25.53 2.70 -20.22
N LEU A 147 -24.85 3.42 -21.11
CA LEU A 147 -24.88 4.87 -21.15
C LEU A 147 -26.04 5.35 -22.01
N ASN A 148 -26.75 6.36 -21.55
CA ASN A 148 -27.64 7.14 -22.42
C ASN A 148 -26.84 8.14 -23.27
N GLU A 149 -27.50 8.76 -24.25
CA GLU A 149 -26.85 9.67 -25.21
C GLU A 149 -26.19 10.88 -24.51
N SER A 150 -26.85 11.48 -23.53
CA SER A 150 -26.33 12.60 -22.74
C SER A 150 -25.10 12.20 -21.90
N GLU A 151 -25.12 11.02 -21.29
CA GLU A 151 -23.99 10.47 -20.55
C GLU A 151 -22.80 10.18 -21.47
N ALA A 152 -23.05 9.57 -22.64
CA ALA A 152 -22.02 9.28 -23.63
C ALA A 152 -21.36 10.57 -24.15
N GLN A 153 -22.16 11.61 -24.40
CA GLN A 153 -21.66 12.93 -24.79
C GLN A 153 -20.81 13.57 -23.67
N SER A 154 -21.29 13.53 -22.43
CA SER A 154 -20.57 14.08 -21.26
C SER A 154 -19.24 13.34 -21.01
N CYS A 155 -19.24 12.02 -21.18
CA CYS A 155 -18.05 11.18 -21.04
C CYS A 155 -17.10 11.27 -22.25
N MET A 156 -17.50 11.96 -23.33
CA MET A 156 -16.75 12.09 -24.59
C MET A 156 -16.50 10.74 -25.27
N VAL A 157 -17.55 9.91 -25.34
CA VAL A 157 -17.54 8.57 -25.97
C VAL A 157 -18.75 8.35 -26.89
N ALA A 158 -19.44 9.42 -27.29
CA ALA A 158 -20.63 9.33 -28.15
C ALA A 158 -20.30 8.80 -29.56
N ASP A 159 -19.06 8.96 -30.01
CA ASP A 159 -18.54 8.45 -31.29
C ASP A 159 -18.13 6.97 -31.23
N LEU A 160 -18.11 6.36 -30.04
CA LEU A 160 -17.70 4.97 -29.86
C LEU A 160 -18.90 4.00 -29.92
N PRO A 161 -18.72 2.80 -30.50
CA PRO A 161 -19.79 1.81 -30.61
C PRO A 161 -20.02 1.08 -29.27
N LEU A 162 -20.62 1.77 -28.30
CA LEU A 162 -20.98 1.19 -27.00
C LEU A 162 -22.39 0.59 -27.05
N ASP A 163 -22.55 -0.62 -26.49
CA ASP A 163 -23.86 -1.25 -26.37
C ASP A 163 -24.72 -0.48 -25.34
N THR A 164 -25.86 0.04 -25.79
CA THR A 164 -26.80 0.82 -24.98
C THR A 164 -27.78 -0.04 -24.20
N ARG A 165 -27.70 -1.37 -24.32
CA ARG A 165 -28.63 -2.31 -23.68
C ARG A 165 -27.95 -3.21 -22.67
N LYS A 166 -26.66 -3.47 -22.80
CA LYS A 166 -25.92 -4.41 -21.93
C LYS A 166 -24.88 -3.72 -21.07
N PRO A 167 -24.71 -4.15 -19.81
CA PRO A 167 -23.61 -3.67 -19.01
C PRO A 167 -22.25 -4.00 -19.65
N SER A 168 -21.31 -3.05 -19.62
CA SER A 168 -19.98 -3.24 -20.19
C SER A 168 -18.88 -2.56 -19.38
N LEU A 169 -17.68 -3.15 -19.41
CA LEU A 169 -16.49 -2.56 -18.80
C LEU A 169 -16.12 -1.20 -19.43
N ALA A 170 -16.36 -1.05 -20.73
CA ALA A 170 -16.15 0.20 -21.44
C ALA A 170 -17.04 1.33 -20.89
N ALA A 171 -18.32 1.05 -20.63
CA ALA A 171 -19.22 2.01 -20.00
C ALA A 171 -18.79 2.36 -18.56
N ALA A 172 -18.34 1.36 -17.78
CA ALA A 172 -17.82 1.58 -16.43
C ALA A 172 -16.62 2.55 -16.46
N TYR A 173 -15.67 2.32 -17.35
CA TYR A 173 -14.48 3.16 -17.49
C TYR A 173 -14.81 4.57 -17.99
N ALA A 174 -15.73 4.69 -18.96
CA ALA A 174 -16.18 5.99 -19.46
C ALA A 174 -16.76 6.85 -18.33
N ARG A 175 -17.62 6.28 -17.47
CA ARG A 175 -18.16 6.99 -16.30
C ARG A 175 -17.07 7.35 -15.29
N ALA A 176 -16.26 6.38 -14.88
CA ALA A 176 -15.19 6.60 -13.89
C ALA A 176 -14.20 7.71 -14.32
N ARG A 177 -13.95 7.85 -15.63
CA ARG A 177 -13.11 8.93 -16.18
C ARG A 177 -13.87 10.24 -16.40
N GLY A 178 -15.18 10.17 -16.70
CA GLY A 178 -16.04 11.33 -16.89
C GLY A 178 -16.15 12.21 -15.65
N GLU A 179 -16.25 11.61 -14.47
CA GLU A 179 -16.34 12.30 -13.17
C GLU A 179 -15.13 13.22 -12.91
N LEU A 180 -13.92 12.75 -13.23
CA LEU A 180 -12.68 13.53 -13.12
C LEU A 180 -12.73 14.85 -13.91
N LYS A 181 -13.41 14.86 -15.08
CA LYS A 181 -13.55 16.07 -15.91
C LYS A 181 -14.62 17.01 -15.36
N SER A 182 -15.70 16.49 -14.79
CA SER A 182 -16.75 17.28 -14.15
C SER A 182 -16.21 18.07 -12.95
N LEU A 183 -15.43 17.41 -12.07
CA LEU A 183 -14.77 18.05 -10.93
C LEU A 183 -13.82 19.20 -11.35
N ARG A 184 -13.11 19.04 -12.48
CA ARG A 184 -12.25 20.10 -13.02
C ARG A 184 -13.00 21.31 -13.58
N LYS A 185 -14.23 21.13 -14.08
CA LYS A 185 -15.09 22.27 -14.50
C LYS A 185 -15.63 23.01 -13.28
N SER A 186 -16.11 22.30 -12.27
CA SER A 186 -16.64 22.90 -11.03
C SER A 186 -15.56 23.63 -10.21
N ALA A 187 -14.32 23.13 -10.19
CA ALA A 187 -13.21 23.80 -9.50
C ALA A 187 -12.73 25.09 -10.20
N LYS A 188 -13.00 25.26 -11.50
CA LYS A 188 -12.65 26.49 -12.24
C LYS A 188 -13.71 27.59 -12.13
N THR A 189 -14.96 27.22 -11.85
CA THR A 189 -16.04 28.20 -11.67
C THR A 189 -16.02 28.86 -10.29
N ASN A 190 -15.34 28.28 -9.29
CA ASN A 190 -15.31 28.81 -7.92
C ASN A 190 -14.13 29.76 -7.63
N PHE A 191 -13.41 30.23 -8.66
CA PHE A 191 -12.29 31.18 -8.54
C PHE A 191 -12.49 32.47 -9.37
N ILE A 192 -13.69 32.65 -9.91
CA ILE A 192 -14.09 33.89 -10.60
C ILE A 192 -15.48 34.23 -10.06
N ASP A 193 -15.51 34.81 -8.87
CA ASP A 193 -16.53 35.73 -8.35
C ASP A 193 -15.93 36.47 -7.14
#